data_AF-A0A971TMZ4-F1
#
_entry.id   AF-A0A971TMZ4-F1
#
_cell.length_a   1.000
_cell.length_b   1.000
_cell.length_c   1.000
_cell.angle_alpha   90.00
_cell.angle_beta   90.00
_cell.angle_gamma   90.00
#
_symmetry.space_group_name_H-M   'P 1'
#
loop_
_entity.id
_entity.type
_entity.pdbx_description
1 polymer ?
#
loop_
_entity_poly.entity_id
_entity_poly.type
_entity_poly.pdbx_seq_one_letter_code
_entity_poly.pdbx_strand_id
1 'polypeptide(L)'
;LQGKGIESIVEMQVTGRKAIVKDFRAGWGPTVAAGAEMVIPQIQYLTNDSWEEVSALDETNGWPMLHSASYGGGTLYVLTIPESFTDLYSLPAAVLDRIRDTLCRDLFVRLHGPAEVCLFAYDNDTFIVESFRDEPVDVQVWTKSQTTALTDLLGGQAVPARPLPQSPWQRVSGSMFEVTLPPHSYRVFQPQR
;
A
#
# COMPACT_ATOMS: atom_id res chain seq x y z
N LEU A 1 2.27 -21.23 -11.30
CA LEU A 1 3.18 -20.57 -12.26
C LEU A 1 4.50 -21.33 -12.39
N GLN A 2 5.01 -21.89 -11.29
CA GLN A 2 6.18 -22.78 -11.32
C GLN A 2 6.01 -23.97 -12.27
N GLY A 3 7.07 -24.30 -12.99
CA GLY A 3 7.11 -25.30 -14.05
C GLY A 3 6.36 -24.90 -15.32
N LYS A 4 5.88 -23.65 -15.40
CA LYS A 4 5.08 -23.14 -16.54
C LYS A 4 5.69 -21.89 -17.17
N GLY A 5 7.00 -21.68 -17.00
CA GLY A 5 7.76 -20.62 -17.68
C GLY A 5 8.04 -19.38 -16.85
N ILE A 6 7.56 -19.30 -15.61
CA ILE A 6 7.87 -18.18 -14.70
C ILE A 6 9.37 -18.06 -14.43
N GLU A 7 10.09 -19.18 -14.54
CA GLU A 7 11.54 -19.28 -14.37
C GLU A 7 12.32 -18.52 -15.46
N SER A 8 11.69 -18.24 -16.60
CA SER A 8 12.26 -17.39 -17.66
C SER A 8 12.06 -15.89 -17.39
N ILE A 9 11.24 -15.55 -16.39
CA ILE A 9 10.87 -14.19 -16.03
C ILE A 9 11.62 -13.77 -14.77
N VAL A 10 11.61 -14.63 -13.74
CA VAL A 10 12.25 -14.36 -12.47
C VAL A 10 12.63 -15.65 -11.75
N GLU A 11 13.77 -15.63 -11.08
CA GLU A 11 14.23 -16.71 -10.22
C GLU A 11 13.52 -16.63 -8.86
N MET A 12 12.25 -17.06 -8.83
CA MET A 12 11.45 -17.17 -7.62
C MET A 12 10.80 -18.55 -7.48
N GLN A 13 10.80 -19.09 -6.26
CA GLN A 13 10.22 -20.39 -5.95
C GLN A 13 9.39 -20.32 -4.66
N VAL A 14 8.10 -20.65 -4.74
CA VAL A 14 7.32 -20.99 -3.55
C VAL A 14 7.79 -22.36 -3.07
N THR A 15 8.29 -22.41 -1.84
CA THR A 15 9.00 -23.59 -1.31
C THR A 15 8.08 -24.64 -0.66
N GLY A 16 6.82 -24.29 -0.44
CA GLY A 16 5.87 -25.07 0.37
C GLY A 16 6.10 -24.95 1.89
N ARG A 17 7.17 -24.26 2.32
CA ARG A 17 7.41 -23.91 3.72
C ARG A 17 6.66 -22.64 4.09
N LYS A 18 6.56 -22.40 5.39
CA LYS A 18 5.86 -21.25 5.97
C LYS A 18 6.74 -20.55 6.98
N ALA A 19 6.57 -19.24 7.10
CA ALA A 19 7.18 -18.42 8.13
C ALA A 19 6.09 -17.83 9.03
N ILE A 20 6.39 -17.72 10.32
CA ILE A 20 5.60 -16.94 11.27
C ILE A 20 6.28 -15.58 11.37
N VAL A 21 5.54 -14.52 11.08
CA VAL A 21 6.08 -13.16 11.00
C VAL A 21 5.20 -12.20 11.78
N LYS A 22 5.83 -11.15 12.30
CA LYS A 22 5.14 -10.02 12.97
C LYS A 22 5.74 -8.68 12.58
N ASP A 23 7.03 -8.66 12.30
CA ASP A 23 7.74 -7.45 11.93
C ASP A 23 7.84 -7.31 10.41
N PHE A 24 7.73 -6.09 9.93
CA PHE A 24 7.74 -5.78 8.51
C PHE A 24 8.60 -4.56 8.24
N ARG A 25 9.09 -4.45 6.99
CA ARG A 25 9.83 -3.28 6.52
C ARG A 25 9.36 -2.90 5.13
N ALA A 26 8.90 -1.67 4.95
CA ALA A 26 8.54 -1.13 3.64
C ALA A 26 9.75 -0.46 2.98
N GLY A 27 10.30 -1.10 1.94
CA GLY A 27 11.56 -0.69 1.30
C GLY A 27 12.68 -0.43 2.30
N TRP A 28 13.25 0.77 2.28
CA TRP A 28 14.33 1.17 3.18
C TRP A 28 13.86 1.79 4.50
N GLY A 29 12.54 1.85 4.74
CA GLY A 29 11.94 2.42 5.95
C GLY A 29 12.31 1.67 7.24
N PRO A 30 11.83 2.13 8.41
CA PRO A 30 12.04 1.43 9.67
C PRO A 30 11.27 0.10 9.71
N THR A 31 11.71 -0.80 10.59
CA THR A 31 10.95 -2.00 10.94
C THR A 31 9.72 -1.59 11.76
N VAL A 32 8.56 -2.17 11.42
CA VAL A 32 7.26 -1.92 12.05
C VAL A 32 6.55 -3.23 12.35
N ALA A 33 6.00 -3.36 13.55
CA ALA A 33 5.27 -4.56 13.97
C ALA A 33 3.79 -4.49 13.55
N ALA A 34 3.27 -5.61 13.03
CA ALA A 34 1.85 -5.83 12.80
C ALA A 34 1.06 -5.95 14.11
N GLY A 35 -0.26 -5.76 14.01
CA GLY A 35 -1.18 -5.90 15.14
C GLY A 35 -1.25 -7.34 15.68
N ALA A 36 -0.99 -8.33 14.82
CA ALA A 36 -0.97 -9.74 15.17
C ALA A 36 0.14 -10.47 14.39
N GLU A 37 0.57 -11.61 14.93
CA GLU A 37 1.41 -12.55 14.18
C GLU A 37 0.61 -13.17 13.04
N MET A 38 1.26 -13.44 11.92
CA MET A 38 0.64 -14.10 10.78
C MET A 38 1.56 -15.15 10.17
N VAL A 39 0.95 -16.12 9.49
CA VAL A 39 1.66 -17.19 8.80
C VAL A 39 1.65 -16.90 7.30
N ILE A 40 2.84 -16.82 6.70
CA ILE A 40 3.00 -16.55 5.27
C ILE A 40 3.76 -17.69 4.57
N PRO A 41 3.51 -17.95 3.28
CA PRO A 41 4.34 -18.87 2.51
C PRO A 41 5.75 -18.30 2.31
N GLN A 42 6.77 -19.15 2.39
CA GLN A 42 8.15 -18.77 2.10
C GLN A 42 8.41 -18.80 0.60
N ILE A 43 8.74 -17.63 0.05
CA ILE A 43 9.23 -17.46 -1.31
C ILE A 43 10.76 -17.35 -1.25
N GLN A 44 11.43 -18.28 -1.93
CA GLN A 44 12.86 -18.21 -2.17
C GLN A 44 13.12 -17.42 -3.45
N TYR A 45 14.13 -16.54 -3.44
CA TYR A 45 14.51 -15.71 -4.57
C TYR A 45 16.01 -15.40 -4.53
N LEU A 46 16.57 -14.92 -5.64
CA LEU A 46 17.94 -14.39 -5.70
C LEU A 46 17.93 -12.85 -5.73
N THR A 47 18.90 -12.23 -5.05
CA THR A 47 18.94 -10.78 -4.78
C THR A 47 19.56 -9.93 -5.90
N ASN A 48 19.88 -10.52 -7.06
CA ASN A 48 20.71 -9.87 -8.07
C ASN A 48 19.89 -9.02 -9.05
N ASP A 49 18.64 -9.40 -9.29
CA ASP A 49 17.76 -8.90 -10.35
C ASP A 49 16.34 -8.59 -9.84
N SER A 50 16.09 -8.76 -8.54
CA SER A 50 14.78 -8.62 -7.94
C SER A 50 14.87 -8.10 -6.49
N TRP A 51 13.82 -7.43 -6.02
CA TRP A 51 13.84 -6.64 -4.79
C TRP A 51 12.58 -6.82 -3.95
N GLU A 52 12.77 -6.91 -2.62
CA GLU A 52 11.67 -6.83 -1.67
C GLU A 52 11.20 -5.38 -1.55
N GLU A 53 10.00 -5.10 -2.04
CA GLU A 53 9.34 -3.80 -1.83
C GLU A 53 8.76 -3.71 -0.42
N VAL A 54 8.35 -4.85 0.13
CA VAL A 54 8.01 -5.05 1.53
C VAL A 54 8.60 -6.37 1.99
N SER A 55 9.43 -6.31 3.03
CA SER A 55 9.97 -7.48 3.74
C SER A 55 9.06 -7.81 4.92
N ALA A 56 8.71 -9.08 5.08
CA ALA A 56 8.24 -9.65 6.34
C ALA A 56 9.44 -10.31 7.03
N LEU A 57 9.62 -10.08 8.31
CA LEU A 57 10.81 -10.49 9.05
C LEU A 57 10.44 -11.58 10.06
N ASP A 58 11.29 -12.60 10.11
CA ASP A 58 11.40 -13.49 11.27
C ASP A 58 12.70 -13.17 12.05
N GLU A 59 13.02 -13.97 13.06
CA GLU A 59 14.20 -13.74 13.94
C GLU A 59 15.52 -13.58 13.18
N THR A 60 15.67 -14.18 12.00
CA THR A 60 16.95 -14.27 11.29
C THR A 60 16.89 -13.87 9.81
N ASN A 61 15.71 -13.99 9.19
CA ASN A 61 15.52 -13.88 7.76
C ASN A 61 14.43 -12.88 7.39
N GLY A 62 14.53 -12.36 6.17
CA GLY A 62 13.47 -11.63 5.48
C GLY A 62 12.78 -12.52 4.45
N TRP A 63 11.48 -12.36 4.33
CA TRP A 63 10.62 -13.01 3.34
C TRP A 63 9.83 -11.93 2.59
N PRO A 64 9.70 -12.00 1.26
CA PRO A 64 9.00 -10.95 0.53
C PRO A 64 7.50 -11.00 0.82
N MET A 65 6.96 -9.93 1.39
CA MET A 65 5.52 -9.69 1.42
C MET A 65 5.06 -9.10 0.07
N LEU A 66 5.84 -8.17 -0.48
CA LEU A 66 5.68 -7.65 -1.84
C LEU A 66 7.04 -7.65 -2.51
N HIS A 67 7.15 -8.33 -3.64
CA HIS A 67 8.38 -8.47 -4.42
C HIS A 67 8.25 -7.83 -5.79
N SER A 68 9.33 -7.28 -6.32
CA SER A 68 9.40 -6.77 -7.68
C SER A 68 10.58 -7.37 -8.46
N ALA A 69 10.37 -7.62 -9.74
CA ALA A 69 11.42 -8.05 -10.67
C ALA A 69 11.24 -7.35 -12.02
N SER A 70 12.32 -6.87 -12.61
CA SER A 70 12.29 -6.26 -13.94
C SER A 70 12.15 -7.35 -15.00
N TYR A 71 11.28 -7.16 -15.99
CA TYR A 71 11.16 -8.08 -17.11
C TYR A 71 10.83 -7.34 -18.40
N GLY A 72 11.76 -7.35 -19.35
CA GLY A 72 11.65 -6.57 -20.58
C GLY A 72 11.48 -5.08 -20.28
N GLY A 73 10.39 -4.49 -20.79
CA GLY A 73 10.02 -3.08 -20.52
C GLY A 73 9.09 -2.88 -19.32
N GLY A 74 8.79 -3.93 -18.55
CA GLY A 74 7.84 -3.89 -17.44
C GLY A 74 8.39 -4.42 -16.12
N THR A 75 7.52 -4.52 -15.12
CA THR A 75 7.84 -5.04 -13.80
C THR A 75 6.82 -6.10 -13.41
N LEU A 76 7.31 -7.29 -13.04
CA LEU A 76 6.51 -8.30 -12.38
C LEU A 76 6.46 -7.98 -10.88
N TYR A 77 5.25 -7.96 -10.32
CA TYR A 77 5.03 -7.87 -8.88
C TYR A 77 4.44 -9.18 -8.35
N VAL A 78 4.95 -9.66 -7.22
CA VAL A 78 4.42 -10.82 -6.49
C VAL A 78 4.04 -10.36 -5.09
N LEU A 79 2.74 -10.43 -4.79
CA LEU A 79 2.20 -10.17 -3.46
C LEU A 79 1.97 -11.50 -2.74
N THR A 80 2.63 -11.67 -1.62
CA THR A 80 2.44 -12.83 -0.74
C THR A 80 1.15 -12.66 0.04
N ILE A 81 0.30 -13.67 -0.03
CA ILE A 81 -0.96 -13.72 0.72
C ILE A 81 -0.74 -14.61 1.95
N PRO A 82 -1.06 -14.14 3.17
CA PRO A 82 -1.00 -14.97 4.38
C PRO A 82 -1.97 -16.15 4.30
N GLU A 83 -1.74 -17.17 5.14
CA GLU A 83 -2.61 -18.34 5.23
C GLU A 83 -4.04 -17.98 5.64
N SER A 84 -4.21 -16.91 6.43
CA SER A 84 -5.52 -16.28 6.66
C SER A 84 -5.59 -14.93 5.96
N PHE A 85 -6.60 -14.73 5.10
CA PHE A 85 -6.83 -13.44 4.44
C PHE A 85 -7.07 -12.31 5.43
N THR A 86 -7.61 -12.61 6.62
CA THR A 86 -7.88 -11.61 7.65
C THR A 86 -6.61 -10.97 8.19
N ASP A 87 -5.46 -11.65 8.08
CA ASP A 87 -4.20 -11.14 8.59
C ASP A 87 -3.72 -9.91 7.82
N LEU A 88 -4.22 -9.71 6.59
CA LEU A 88 -4.01 -8.48 5.83
C LEU A 88 -4.55 -7.24 6.56
N TYR A 89 -5.59 -7.37 7.40
CA TYR A 89 -6.09 -6.28 8.23
C TYR A 89 -5.18 -5.94 9.40
N SER A 90 -4.24 -6.82 9.75
CA SER A 90 -3.24 -6.59 10.81
C SER A 90 -1.98 -5.90 10.30
N LEU A 91 -1.86 -5.67 8.99
CA LEU A 91 -0.69 -5.03 8.40
C LEU A 91 -0.53 -3.58 8.90
N PRO A 92 0.69 -3.14 9.24
CA PRO A 92 0.96 -1.75 9.58
C PRO A 92 0.65 -0.80 8.42
N ALA A 93 0.21 0.43 8.74
CA ALA A 93 -0.12 1.44 7.72
C ALA A 93 1.03 1.64 6.71
N ALA A 94 2.28 1.76 7.17
CA ALA A 94 3.43 1.94 6.28
C ALA A 94 3.63 0.79 5.27
N VAL A 95 3.30 -0.44 5.65
CA VAL A 95 3.34 -1.61 4.76
C VAL A 95 2.20 -1.55 3.75
N LEU A 96 1.00 -1.28 4.24
CA LEU A 96 -0.20 -1.19 3.41
C LEU A 96 -0.10 -0.04 2.40
N ASP A 97 0.46 1.08 2.81
CA ASP A 97 0.68 2.26 1.96
C ASP A 97 1.70 1.96 0.86
N ARG A 98 2.77 1.18 1.15
CA ARG A 98 3.71 0.73 0.11
C ARG A 98 3.04 -0.19 -0.91
N ILE A 99 2.16 -1.09 -0.46
CA ILE A 99 1.37 -1.96 -1.34
C ILE A 99 0.43 -1.12 -2.22
N ARG A 100 -0.34 -0.21 -1.61
CA ARG A 100 -1.25 0.71 -2.32
C ARG A 100 -0.51 1.60 -3.31
N ASP A 101 0.62 2.17 -2.93
CA ASP A 101 1.45 3.00 -3.81
C ASP A 101 1.99 2.22 -5.01
N THR A 102 2.20 0.92 -4.85
CA THR A 102 2.71 0.06 -5.93
C THR A 102 1.58 -0.35 -6.87
N LEU A 103 0.51 -0.93 -6.33
CA LEU A 103 -0.59 -1.51 -7.10
C LEU A 103 -1.55 -0.46 -7.67
N CYS A 104 -1.78 0.63 -6.94
CA CYS A 104 -2.70 1.70 -7.33
C CYS A 104 -1.96 2.91 -7.94
N ARG A 105 -0.70 2.73 -8.37
CA ARG A 105 0.15 3.84 -8.82
C ARG A 105 -0.45 4.66 -9.95
N ASP A 106 -1.30 4.06 -10.77
CA ASP A 106 -1.88 4.66 -11.97
C ASP A 106 -3.18 5.43 -11.71
N LEU A 107 -3.83 5.21 -10.57
CA LEU A 107 -4.99 6.00 -10.16
C LEU A 107 -4.63 7.49 -9.97
N PHE A 108 -5.58 8.40 -10.23
CA PHE A 108 -5.38 9.84 -10.03
C PHE A 108 -5.31 10.24 -8.55
N VAL A 109 -5.80 9.36 -7.66
CA VAL A 109 -5.85 9.53 -6.21
C VAL A 109 -5.28 8.29 -5.51
N ARG A 110 -4.65 8.48 -4.36
CA ARG A 110 -4.15 7.42 -3.47
C ARG A 110 -4.62 7.65 -2.05
N LEU A 111 -4.73 6.56 -1.31
CA LEU A 111 -5.09 6.53 0.10
C LEU A 111 -3.91 5.98 0.89
N HIS A 112 -3.47 6.73 1.90
CA HIS A 112 -2.54 6.27 2.92
C HIS A 112 -3.23 6.27 4.28
N GLY A 113 -2.97 5.24 5.08
CA GLY A 113 -3.63 5.06 6.38
C GLY A 113 -3.76 3.58 6.79
N PRO A 114 -4.42 3.29 7.91
CA PRO A 114 -4.54 1.93 8.40
C PRO A 114 -5.40 1.03 7.49
N ALA A 115 -5.46 -0.25 7.85
CA ALA A 115 -6.41 -1.19 7.27
C ALA A 115 -7.86 -0.79 7.57
N GLU A 116 -8.80 -1.45 6.88
CA GLU A 116 -10.25 -1.23 7.02
C GLU A 116 -10.70 0.18 6.59
N VAL A 117 -9.90 0.82 5.72
CA VAL A 117 -10.30 2.02 4.99
C VAL A 117 -10.13 1.77 3.49
N CYS A 118 -11.20 2.01 2.74
CA CYS A 118 -11.30 1.75 1.31
C CYS A 118 -11.35 3.04 0.49
N LEU A 119 -10.85 2.95 -0.74
CA LEU A 119 -10.86 4.01 -1.74
C LEU A 119 -11.62 3.53 -2.97
N PHE A 120 -12.63 4.28 -3.39
CA PHE A 120 -13.36 4.05 -4.63
C PHE A 120 -13.15 5.24 -5.56
N ALA A 121 -12.40 5.06 -6.64
CA ALA A 121 -12.10 6.11 -7.61
C ALA A 121 -13.00 5.99 -8.85
N TYR A 122 -13.50 7.11 -9.36
CA TYR A 122 -14.40 7.19 -10.51
C TYR A 122 -13.74 7.96 -11.67
N ASP A 123 -14.25 7.78 -12.88
CA ASP A 123 -13.75 8.38 -14.12
C ASP A 123 -14.17 9.85 -14.33
N ASN A 124 -15.02 10.38 -13.46
CA ASN A 124 -15.46 11.78 -13.44
C ASN A 124 -14.66 12.64 -12.45
N ASP A 125 -13.43 12.23 -12.11
CA ASP A 125 -12.54 12.86 -11.12
C ASP A 125 -13.16 12.96 -9.71
N THR A 126 -14.07 12.07 -9.35
CA THR A 126 -14.57 11.94 -7.98
C THR A 126 -14.08 10.65 -7.33
N PHE A 127 -14.05 10.63 -6.00
CA PHE A 127 -13.72 9.43 -5.25
C PHE A 127 -14.41 9.38 -3.90
N ILE A 128 -14.58 8.18 -3.36
CA ILE A 128 -15.10 7.92 -2.03
C ILE A 128 -13.99 7.36 -1.17
N VAL A 129 -13.92 7.83 0.07
CA VAL A 129 -13.14 7.19 1.12
C VAL A 129 -14.12 6.69 2.19
N GLU A 130 -14.07 5.40 2.48
CA GLU A 130 -14.98 4.73 3.41
C GLU A 130 -14.20 4.02 4.50
N SER A 131 -14.59 4.25 5.75
CA SER A 131 -14.05 3.59 6.95
C SER A 131 -15.00 2.51 7.42
N PHE A 132 -14.49 1.28 7.56
CA PHE A 132 -15.18 0.15 8.21
C PHE A 132 -14.77 -0.01 9.67
N ARG A 133 -14.02 0.95 10.21
CA ARG A 133 -13.49 0.90 11.58
C ARG A 133 -14.56 1.30 12.59
N ASP A 134 -14.46 0.73 13.80
CA ASP A 134 -15.32 1.08 14.94
C ASP A 134 -14.98 2.44 15.58
N GLU A 135 -13.79 2.98 15.28
CA GLU A 135 -13.29 4.25 15.80
C GLU A 135 -13.02 5.25 14.67
N PRO A 136 -13.08 6.58 14.94
CA PRO A 136 -12.66 7.58 13.97
C PRO A 136 -11.23 7.35 13.51
N VAL A 137 -10.95 7.64 12.24
CA VAL A 137 -9.63 7.42 11.64
C VAL A 137 -9.21 8.61 10.81
N ASP A 138 -7.95 9.02 11.00
CA ASP A 138 -7.28 9.98 10.15
C ASP A 138 -6.56 9.24 9.02
N VAL A 139 -6.80 9.69 7.80
CA VAL A 139 -6.13 9.18 6.60
C VAL A 139 -5.54 10.31 5.77
N GLN A 140 -4.53 9.97 4.98
CA GLN A 140 -3.96 10.88 4.01
C GLN A 140 -4.47 10.51 2.62
N VAL A 141 -4.97 11.51 1.91
CA VAL A 141 -5.37 11.39 0.51
C VAL A 141 -4.36 12.14 -0.34
N TRP A 142 -3.88 11.50 -1.39
CA TRP A 142 -2.90 12.07 -2.31
C TRP A 142 -3.48 12.17 -3.71
N THR A 143 -3.50 13.37 -4.29
CA THR A 143 -3.84 13.56 -5.71
C THR A 143 -2.58 13.66 -6.54
N LYS A 144 -2.57 13.06 -7.74
CA LYS A 144 -1.45 13.18 -8.68
C LYS A 144 -1.28 14.60 -9.22
N SER A 145 -2.41 15.26 -9.51
CA SER A 145 -2.42 16.65 -9.94
C SER A 145 -2.17 17.59 -8.78
N GLN A 146 -1.61 18.76 -9.08
CA GLN A 146 -1.61 19.88 -8.15
C GLN A 146 -3.05 20.36 -7.95
N THR A 147 -3.53 20.27 -6.72
CA THR A 147 -4.91 20.55 -6.32
C THR A 147 -4.87 21.35 -5.03
N THR A 148 -5.57 22.47 -4.97
CA THR A 148 -5.53 23.37 -3.80
C THR A 148 -6.44 22.91 -2.67
N ALA A 149 -7.56 22.26 -3.00
CA ALA A 149 -8.52 21.73 -2.04
C ALA A 149 -9.31 20.54 -2.62
N LEU A 150 -9.81 19.67 -1.74
CA LEU A 150 -10.86 18.70 -2.05
C LEU A 150 -12.22 19.25 -1.60
N THR A 151 -13.23 19.22 -2.46
CA THR A 151 -14.61 19.51 -2.07
C THR A 151 -15.28 18.23 -1.57
N ASP A 152 -15.77 18.23 -0.33
CA ASP A 152 -16.70 17.21 0.17
C ASP A 152 -18.07 17.42 -0.46
N LEU A 153 -18.51 16.50 -1.32
CA LEU A 153 -19.76 16.64 -2.08
C LEU A 153 -21.00 16.42 -1.21
N LEU A 154 -20.89 15.80 -0.04
CA LEU A 154 -22.01 15.60 0.87
C LEU A 154 -22.12 16.75 1.88
N GLY A 155 -20.99 17.17 2.45
CA GLY A 155 -20.93 18.22 3.46
C GLY A 155 -20.79 19.64 2.90
N GLY A 156 -20.39 19.79 1.64
CA GLY A 156 -20.06 21.07 1.01
C GLY A 156 -18.77 21.73 1.54
N GLN A 157 -18.04 21.07 2.45
CA GLN A 157 -16.83 21.59 3.07
C GLN A 157 -15.61 21.35 2.18
N ALA A 158 -14.70 22.33 2.12
CA ALA A 158 -13.42 22.19 1.43
C ALA A 158 -12.33 21.71 2.40
N VAL A 159 -11.57 20.69 2.00
CA VAL A 159 -10.37 20.21 2.70
C VAL A 159 -9.13 20.77 1.99
N PRO A 160 -8.37 21.67 2.62
CA PRO A 160 -7.23 22.30 1.97
C PRO A 160 -6.03 21.35 1.85
N ALA A 161 -5.23 21.55 0.80
CA ALA A 161 -3.97 20.82 0.64
C ALA A 161 -2.99 21.15 1.78
N ARG A 162 -2.25 20.14 2.21
CA ARG A 162 -1.17 20.25 3.18
C ARG A 162 0.18 20.42 2.48
N PRO A 163 1.13 21.14 3.11
CA PRO A 163 2.50 21.19 2.63
C PRO A 163 3.10 19.79 2.56
N LEU A 164 3.71 19.44 1.42
CA LEU A 164 4.37 18.16 1.27
C LEU A 164 5.69 18.14 2.05
N PRO A 165 6.06 17.00 2.66
CA PRO A 165 7.37 16.84 3.27
C PRO A 165 8.46 17.01 2.22
N GLN A 166 9.44 17.88 2.50
CA GLN A 166 10.59 18.09 1.63
C GLN A 166 11.65 17.02 1.93
N SER A 167 11.91 16.14 0.96
CA SER A 167 13.02 15.18 1.03
C SER A 167 14.08 15.51 -0.02
N PRO A 168 15.37 15.67 0.36
CA PRO A 168 16.46 15.86 -0.60
C PRO A 168 16.58 14.70 -1.60
N TRP A 169 16.14 13.50 -1.20
CA TRP A 169 16.32 12.26 -1.94
C TRP A 169 15.06 11.85 -2.72
N GLN A 170 13.92 12.50 -2.47
CA GLN A 170 12.65 12.11 -3.04
C GLN A 170 11.79 13.33 -3.39
N ARG A 171 11.59 13.56 -4.70
CA ARG A 171 10.64 14.57 -5.17
C ARG A 171 9.23 13.98 -5.08
N VAL A 172 8.41 14.54 -4.20
CA VAL A 172 6.99 14.22 -4.11
C VAL A 172 6.23 15.23 -4.96
N SER A 173 5.45 14.75 -5.92
CA SER A 173 4.59 15.57 -6.77
C SER A 173 3.12 15.34 -6.44
N GLY A 174 2.27 16.34 -6.73
CA GLY A 174 0.84 16.28 -6.44
C GLY A 174 0.50 17.05 -5.18
N SER A 175 -0.61 16.69 -4.54
CA SER A 175 -1.12 17.36 -3.33
C SER A 175 -1.60 16.34 -2.31
N MET A 176 -1.33 16.61 -1.03
CA MET A 176 -1.73 15.76 0.09
C MET A 176 -2.83 16.45 0.89
N PHE A 177 -3.80 15.68 1.36
CA PHE A 177 -4.91 16.13 2.18
C PHE A 177 -5.03 15.21 3.39
N GLU A 178 -5.32 15.78 4.56
CA GLU A 178 -5.66 15.01 5.75
C GLU A 178 -7.18 14.97 5.89
N VAL A 179 -7.73 13.77 6.03
CA VAL A 179 -9.17 13.52 6.11
C VAL A 179 -9.45 12.67 7.32
N THR A 180 -10.28 13.19 8.23
CA THR A 180 -10.86 12.39 9.31
C THR A 180 -12.17 11.77 8.84
N LEU A 181 -12.32 10.47 9.06
CA LEU A 181 -13.54 9.69 8.82
C LEU A 181 -14.10 9.24 10.17
N PRO A 182 -15.38 9.50 10.47
CA PRO A 182 -16.07 8.84 11.58
C PRO A 182 -16.10 7.31 11.44
N PRO A 183 -16.44 6.57 12.52
CA PRO A 183 -16.69 5.13 12.45
C PRO A 183 -17.76 4.79 11.41
N HIS A 184 -17.60 3.67 10.70
CA HIS A 184 -18.61 3.12 9.79
C HIS A 184 -19.23 4.16 8.85
N SER A 185 -18.38 4.99 8.24
CA SER A 185 -18.82 6.15 7.47
C SER A 185 -17.99 6.33 6.21
N TYR A 186 -18.54 7.09 5.26
CA TYR A 186 -17.84 7.46 4.04
C TYR A 186 -17.97 8.95 3.76
N ARG A 187 -17.01 9.46 2.99
CA ARG A 187 -17.01 10.82 2.45
C ARG A 187 -16.73 10.79 0.96
N VAL A 188 -17.35 11.71 0.24
CA VAL A 188 -17.26 11.80 -1.23
C VAL A 188 -16.53 13.07 -1.59
N PHE A 189 -15.47 12.98 -2.39
CA PHE A 189 -14.60 14.10 -2.71
C PHE A 189 -14.48 14.35 -4.20
N GLN A 190 -14.29 15.62 -4.54
CA GLN A 190 -13.88 16.08 -5.86
C GLN A 190 -12.69 17.05 -5.73
N PRO A 191 -11.56 16.83 -6.42
CA PRO A 191 -10.45 17.78 -6.47
C PRO A 191 -10.87 19.11 -7.12
N GLN A 192 -10.56 20.23 -6.46
CA GLN A 192 -10.69 21.56 -7.06
C GLN A 192 -9.49 21.82 -7.98
N ARG A 193 -9.77 22.05 -9.26
CA ARG A 193 -8.76 22.40 -10.27
C ARG A 193 -8.40 23.88 -10.21
#